data_AF-A0A397ZN35-F1
#
_entry.id   AF-A0A397ZN35-F1
#
_cell.length_a   1.000
_cell.length_b   1.000
_cell.length_c   1.000
_cell.angle_alpha   90.00
_cell.angle_beta   90.00
_cell.angle_gamma   90.00
#
_symmetry.space_group_name_H-M   'P 1'
#
loop_
_entity.id
_entity.type
_entity.pdbx_description
1 polymer ?
#
loop_
_entity_poly.entity_id
_entity_poly.type
_entity_poly.pdbx_seq_one_letter_code
_entity_poly.pdbx_strand_id
1 'polypeptide(L)'
;MMKVKEVYVSVENSDFIVSYFSSNVWANPPQNIHSAAAWILLPRGSSCPHARCVIMLIFQSSIYLIWKERNSRIFTAKASPVSIVQAAVDRQIRDRLLSIPPSPRIQPSFLQFFLAFTRPP
;
A
#
# COMPACT_ATOMS: atom_id res chain seq x y z
N MET A 1 -16.35 18.90 -11.88
CA MET A 1 -15.04 19.24 -12.46
C MET A 1 -14.01 19.28 -11.33
N MET A 2 -13.34 18.16 -11.05
CA MET A 2 -12.36 18.05 -9.95
C MET A 2 -11.14 18.92 -10.32
N LYS A 3 -10.78 19.89 -9.47
CA LYS A 3 -9.69 20.83 -9.77
C LYS A 3 -8.34 20.09 -9.78
N VAL A 4 -7.59 20.26 -10.86
CA VAL A 4 -6.27 19.66 -11.13
C VAL A 4 -5.32 19.69 -9.92
N LYS A 5 -5.34 20.76 -9.10
CA LYS A 5 -4.55 20.86 -7.86
C LYS A 5 -4.79 19.73 -6.86
N GLU A 6 -6.03 19.25 -6.75
CA GLU A 6 -6.31 18.15 -5.84
C GLU A 6 -5.80 16.81 -6.36
N VAL A 7 -5.72 16.61 -7.68
CA VAL A 7 -5.19 15.38 -8.28
C VAL A 7 -3.69 15.26 -7.98
N TYR A 8 -2.93 16.36 -8.14
CA TYR A 8 -1.50 16.40 -7.82
C TYR A 8 -1.20 16.12 -6.34
N VAL A 9 -1.95 16.73 -5.42
CA VAL A 9 -1.84 16.44 -3.98
C VAL A 9 -2.22 14.99 -3.65
N SER A 10 -3.12 14.38 -4.42
CA SER A 10 -3.48 12.97 -4.27
C SER A 10 -2.32 12.03 -4.65
N VAL A 11 -1.57 12.39 -5.70
CA VAL A 11 -0.40 11.63 -6.17
C VAL A 11 0.72 11.74 -5.15
N GLU A 12 1.04 12.94 -4.66
CA GLU A 12 2.08 13.16 -3.65
C GLU A 12 1.83 12.39 -2.34
N ASN A 13 0.59 12.40 -1.84
CA ASN A 13 0.23 11.65 -0.63
C ASN A 13 0.27 10.13 -0.86
N SER A 14 -0.09 9.68 -2.07
CA SER A 14 0.01 8.26 -2.43
C SER A 14 1.46 7.80 -2.55
N ASP A 15 2.33 8.64 -3.12
CA ASP A 15 3.76 8.36 -3.26
C ASP A 15 4.45 8.31 -1.90
N PHE A 16 4.09 9.20 -0.97
CA PHE A 16 4.62 9.16 0.41
C PHE A 16 4.24 7.87 1.15
N ILE A 17 2.96 7.48 1.11
CA ILE A 17 2.48 6.27 1.79
C ILE A 17 3.11 5.02 1.16
N VAL A 18 3.15 4.96 -0.16
CA VAL A 18 3.78 3.88 -0.92
C VAL A 18 5.28 3.79 -0.59
N SER A 19 6.00 4.91 -0.61
CA SER A 19 7.44 4.97 -0.28
C SER A 19 7.70 4.52 1.17
N TYR A 20 6.87 4.96 2.12
CA TYR A 20 6.98 4.58 3.53
C TYR A 20 6.87 3.06 3.74
N PHE A 21 5.88 2.41 3.12
CA PHE A 21 5.72 0.96 3.26
C PHE A 21 6.71 0.16 2.41
N SER A 22 7.03 0.63 1.20
CA SER A 22 7.92 -0.11 0.29
C SER A 22 9.39 -0.07 0.72
N SER A 23 9.88 1.05 1.29
CA SER A 23 11.27 1.17 1.76
C SER A 23 11.64 0.19 2.86
N ASN A 24 10.68 -0.19 3.71
CA ASN A 24 10.92 -1.15 4.76
C ASN A 24 10.88 -2.61 4.27
N VAL A 25 10.15 -2.88 3.19
CA VAL A 25 9.99 -4.23 2.60
C VAL A 25 11.07 -4.53 1.57
N TRP A 26 11.80 -3.51 1.10
CA TRP A 26 12.53 -3.60 -0.15
C TRP A 26 13.86 -2.85 -0.11
N ALA A 27 14.95 -3.52 -0.55
CA ALA A 27 16.27 -2.89 -0.64
C ALA A 27 16.37 -1.76 -1.68
N ASN A 28 15.50 -1.76 -2.70
CA ASN A 28 15.41 -0.72 -3.74
C ASN A 28 13.93 -0.46 -4.09
N PRO A 29 13.20 0.30 -3.25
CA PRO A 29 11.78 0.55 -3.43
C PRO A 29 11.51 1.49 -4.63
N PRO A 30 10.41 1.29 -5.37
CA PRO A 30 9.95 2.24 -6.37
C PRO A 30 9.51 3.52 -5.66
N GLN A 31 10.03 4.65 -6.12
CA GLN A 31 9.84 5.94 -5.46
C GLN A 31 8.46 6.56 -5.66
N ASN A 32 7.67 6.05 -6.61
CA ASN A 32 6.34 6.54 -6.94
C ASN A 32 5.43 5.45 -7.50
N ILE A 33 4.15 5.78 -7.62
CA ILE A 33 3.09 4.87 -8.09
C ILE A 33 3.35 4.32 -9.50
N HIS A 34 3.94 5.11 -10.39
CA HIS A 34 4.24 4.70 -11.77
C HIS A 34 5.38 3.69 -11.82
N SER A 35 6.46 3.93 -11.08
CA SER A 35 7.59 3.01 -10.95
C SER A 35 7.16 1.67 -10.37
N ALA A 36 6.21 1.69 -9.43
CA ALA A 36 5.71 0.47 -8.85
C ALA A 36 4.73 -0.28 -9.74
N ALA A 37 3.86 0.41 -10.47
CA ALA A 37 3.02 -0.20 -11.50
C ALA A 37 3.87 -0.86 -12.58
N ALA A 38 4.89 -0.16 -13.09
CA ALA A 38 5.86 -0.72 -14.04
C ALA A 38 6.56 -1.96 -13.48
N TRP A 39 6.90 -1.95 -12.18
CA TRP A 39 7.49 -3.11 -11.52
C TRP A 39 6.56 -4.32 -11.43
N ILE A 40 5.29 -4.11 -11.05
CA ILE A 40 4.28 -5.19 -10.93
C ILE A 40 4.03 -5.87 -12.28
N LEU A 41 4.08 -5.08 -13.35
CA LEU A 41 3.83 -5.50 -14.73
C LEU A 41 5.03 -6.19 -15.39
N LEU A 42 6.25 -5.98 -14.89
CA LEU A 42 7.44 -6.66 -15.38
C LEU A 42 7.42 -8.15 -14.98
N PRO A 43 7.55 -9.10 -15.92
CA PRO A 43 7.73 -10.51 -15.61
C PRO A 43 9.14 -10.72 -15.05
N ARG A 44 9.34 -10.39 -13.78
CA ARG A 44 10.60 -10.68 -13.11
C ARG A 44 10.62 -12.15 -12.73
N GLY A 45 11.32 -12.97 -13.52
CA GLY A 45 11.52 -14.42 -13.31
C GLY A 45 12.16 -14.84 -11.99
N SER A 46 12.33 -13.93 -11.02
CA SER A 46 12.92 -14.17 -9.71
C SER A 46 12.29 -13.37 -8.56
N SER A 47 11.18 -12.64 -8.78
CA SER A 47 10.56 -11.88 -7.67
C SER A 47 9.88 -12.84 -6.70
N CYS A 48 10.23 -12.79 -5.41
CA CYS A 48 9.60 -13.64 -4.42
C CYS A 48 8.06 -13.44 -4.45
N PRO A 49 7.25 -14.51 -4.60
CA PRO A 49 5.80 -14.40 -4.71
C PRO A 49 5.14 -13.65 -3.54
N HIS A 50 5.74 -13.77 -2.35
CA HIS A 50 5.38 -13.03 -1.14
C HIS A 50 5.45 -11.52 -1.32
N ALA A 51 6.62 -10.98 -1.73
CA ALA A 51 6.75 -9.53 -1.93
C ALA A 51 5.80 -9.04 -3.00
N ARG A 52 5.67 -9.75 -4.13
CA ARG A 52 4.78 -9.30 -5.21
C ARG A 52 3.33 -9.18 -4.74
N CYS A 53 2.82 -10.19 -4.03
CA CYS A 53 1.46 -10.17 -3.50
C CYS A 53 1.26 -9.05 -2.48
N VAL A 54 2.18 -8.93 -1.52
CA VAL A 54 2.13 -7.90 -0.46
C VAL A 54 2.21 -6.49 -1.05
N ILE A 55 3.08 -6.27 -2.04
CA ILE A 55 3.22 -4.99 -2.75
C ILE A 55 1.90 -4.64 -3.46
N MET A 56 1.35 -5.56 -4.25
CA MET A 56 0.08 -5.34 -4.92
C MET A 56 -1.03 -4.98 -3.92
N LEU A 57 -1.06 -5.65 -2.77
CA LEU A 57 -2.02 -5.35 -1.71
C LEU A 57 -1.81 -3.98 -1.07
N ILE A 58 -0.56 -3.57 -0.81
CA ILE A 58 -0.22 -2.22 -0.31
C ILE A 58 -0.71 -1.16 -1.31
N PHE A 59 -0.46 -1.34 -2.61
CA PHE A 59 -0.92 -0.42 -3.64
C PHE A 59 -2.43 -0.31 -3.69
N GLN A 60 -3.11 -1.45 -3.78
CA GLN A 60 -4.58 -1.48 -3.85
C GLN A 60 -5.19 -0.83 -2.60
N SER A 61 -4.68 -1.14 -1.42
CA SER A 61 -5.19 -0.59 -0.15
C SER A 61 -4.95 0.92 -0.05
N SER A 62 -3.75 1.38 -0.41
CA SER A 62 -3.38 2.80 -0.36
C SER A 62 -4.23 3.63 -1.32
N ILE A 63 -4.35 3.20 -2.58
CA ILE A 63 -5.15 3.90 -3.59
C ILE A 63 -6.62 3.98 -3.14
N TYR A 64 -7.19 2.87 -2.69
CA TYR A 64 -8.58 2.83 -2.25
C TYR A 64 -8.85 3.74 -1.05
N LEU A 65 -8.00 3.71 -0.02
CA LEU A 65 -8.22 4.49 1.20
C LEU A 65 -7.99 5.99 0.98
N ILE A 66 -7.03 6.38 0.14
CA ILE A 66 -6.84 7.77 -0.27
C ILE A 66 -8.07 8.26 -1.05
N TRP A 67 -8.55 7.48 -2.02
CA TRP A 67 -9.76 7.81 -2.76
C TRP A 67 -10.97 7.95 -1.83
N LYS A 68 -11.13 7.02 -0.87
CA LYS A 68 -12.22 7.05 0.12
C LYS A 68 -12.18 8.29 1.00
N GLU A 69 -11.00 8.67 1.50
CA GLU A 69 -10.81 9.88 2.30
C GLU A 69 -11.19 11.13 1.49
N ARG A 70 -10.70 11.25 0.26
CA ARG A 70 -11.01 12.39 -0.62
C ARG A 70 -12.50 12.53 -0.88
N ASN A 71 -13.16 11.42 -1.20
CA ASN A 71 -14.61 11.42 -1.40
C ASN A 71 -15.35 11.86 -0.13
N SER A 72 -14.92 11.39 1.04
CA SER A 72 -15.50 11.85 2.31
C SER A 72 -15.29 13.35 2.52
N ARG A 73 -14.11 13.89 2.17
CA ARG A 73 -13.81 15.32 2.31
C ARG A 73 -14.70 16.22 1.44
N ILE A 74 -15.12 15.77 0.25
CA ILE A 74 -16.05 16.53 -0.62
C ILE A 74 -17.37 16.84 0.12
N PHE A 75 -17.86 15.90 0.93
CA PHE A 75 -19.13 16.04 1.64
C PHE A 75 -18.98 16.59 3.05
N THR A 76 -17.82 16.44 3.69
CA THR A 76 -17.62 16.82 5.09
C THR A 76 -16.79 18.08 5.27
N ALA A 77 -16.07 18.52 4.23
CA ALA A 77 -15.07 19.60 4.28
C ALA A 77 -13.97 19.42 5.34
N LYS A 78 -13.81 18.20 5.88
CA LYS A 78 -12.81 17.87 6.91
C LYS A 78 -11.78 16.91 6.33
N ALA A 79 -10.50 17.23 6.51
CA ALA A 79 -9.41 16.33 6.15
C ALA A 79 -9.13 15.37 7.31
N SER A 80 -8.91 14.10 6.98
CA SER A 80 -8.40 13.14 7.97
C SER A 80 -6.90 13.34 8.18
N PRO A 81 -6.38 13.20 9.41
CA PRO A 81 -4.94 13.16 9.64
C PRO A 81 -4.30 12.02 8.83
N VAL A 82 -3.09 12.26 8.30
CA VAL A 82 -2.34 11.25 7.52
C VAL A 82 -2.15 9.96 8.32
N SER A 83 -1.91 10.07 9.63
CA SER A 83 -1.75 8.92 10.54
C SER A 83 -2.99 8.02 10.58
N ILE A 84 -4.20 8.58 10.47
CA ILE A 84 -5.45 7.81 10.44
C ILE A 84 -5.56 7.03 9.14
N VAL A 85 -5.19 7.63 8.00
CA VAL A 85 -5.18 6.95 6.70
C VAL A 85 -4.11 5.85 6.68
N GLN A 86 -2.92 6.11 7.22
CA GLN A 86 -1.85 5.11 7.36
C GLN A 86 -2.28 3.93 8.23
N ALA A 87 -2.88 4.19 9.39
CA ALA A 87 -3.40 3.14 10.26
C ALA A 87 -4.51 2.31 9.59
N ALA A 88 -5.36 2.95 8.78
CA ALA A 88 -6.37 2.26 8.01
C ALA A 88 -5.75 1.36 6.91
N VAL A 89 -4.68 1.81 6.26
CA VAL A 89 -3.93 1.02 5.26
C VAL A 89 -3.30 -0.20 5.91
N ASP A 90 -2.55 -0.01 6.99
CA ASP A 90 -1.90 -1.09 7.73
C ASP A 90 -2.93 -2.12 8.22
N ARG A 91 -4.04 -1.67 8.82
CA ARG A 91 -5.13 -2.55 9.25
C ARG A 91 -5.75 -3.33 8.09
N GLN A 92 -6.05 -2.66 6.97
CA GLN A 92 -6.65 -3.32 5.81
C GLN A 92 -5.72 -4.40 5.23
N ILE A 93 -4.41 -4.13 5.17
CA ILE A 93 -3.42 -5.12 4.72
C ILE A 93 -3.40 -6.31 5.68
N ARG A 94 -3.29 -6.08 6.99
CA ARG A 94 -3.28 -7.16 8.01
C ARG A 94 -4.54 -8.02 7.95
N ASP A 95 -5.72 -7.40 7.89
CA ASP A 95 -7.00 -8.09 7.83
C ASP A 95 -7.10 -8.97 6.57
N ARG A 96 -6.60 -8.47 5.43
CA ARG A 96 -6.56 -9.24 4.16
C ARG A 96 -5.56 -10.39 4.24
N LEU A 97 -4.38 -10.17 4.77
CA LEU A 97 -3.36 -11.22 4.90
C LEU A 97 -3.76 -12.30 5.91
N LEU A 98 -4.44 -11.92 7.00
CA LEU A 98 -5.02 -12.85 7.99
C LEU A 98 -6.12 -13.73 7.38
N SER A 99 -6.86 -13.22 6.40
CA SER A 99 -7.90 -14.01 5.72
C SER A 99 -7.35 -15.09 4.78
N ILE A 100 -6.05 -15.07 4.48
CA ILE A 100 -5.40 -16.08 3.65
C ILE A 100 -5.13 -17.31 4.53
N PRO A 101 -5.71 -18.49 4.22
CA PRO A 101 -5.49 -19.68 5.04
C PRO A 101 -4.00 -20.08 5.03
N PRO A 102 -3.46 -20.54 6.16
CA PRO A 102 -2.10 -21.05 6.22
C PRO A 102 -1.92 -22.21 5.22
N SER A 103 -0.83 -22.19 4.46
CA SER A 103 -0.48 -23.26 3.54
C SER A 103 0.95 -23.72 3.82
N PRO A 104 1.19 -25.03 4.04
CA PRO A 104 2.55 -25.53 4.28
C PRO A 104 3.49 -25.34 3.09
N ARG A 105 2.93 -25.11 1.88
CA ARG A 105 3.69 -24.80 0.65
C ARG A 105 4.13 -23.33 0.56
N ILE A 106 3.59 -22.45 1.41
CA ILE A 106 3.81 -21.01 1.37
C ILE A 106 4.30 -20.60 2.77
N GLN A 107 5.62 -20.67 2.94
CA GLN A 107 6.30 -20.29 4.17
C GLN A 107 7.40 -19.25 3.89
N PRO A 108 7.55 -18.22 4.75
CA PRO A 108 6.66 -17.87 5.86
C PRO A 108 5.27 -17.42 5.36
N SER A 109 4.26 -17.33 6.23
CA SER A 109 2.94 -16.83 5.80
C SER A 109 3.06 -15.39 5.26
N PHE A 110 2.16 -14.96 4.37
CA PHE A 110 2.21 -13.59 3.85
C PHE A 110 2.13 -12.54 4.96
N LEU A 111 1.35 -12.81 6.02
CA LEU A 111 1.31 -11.95 7.20
C LEU A 111 2.66 -11.90 7.91
N GLN A 112 3.28 -13.05 8.17
CA GLN A 112 4.62 -13.09 8.78
C GLN A 112 5.66 -12.35 7.93
N PHE A 113 5.59 -12.52 6.61
CA PHE A 113 6.42 -11.77 5.67
C PHE A 113 6.20 -10.26 5.83
N PHE A 114 4.94 -9.79 5.81
CA PHE A 114 4.63 -8.37 6.00
C PHE A 114 5.09 -7.81 7.36
N LEU A 115 4.87 -8.57 8.44
CA LEU A 115 5.28 -8.20 9.81
C LEU A 115 6.79 -8.10 9.98
N ALA A 116 7.58 -8.92 9.25
CA ALA A 116 9.03 -8.85 9.30
C ALA A 116 9.59 -7.49 8.83
N PHE A 117 8.83 -6.78 8.01
CA PHE A 117 9.21 -5.49 7.43
C PHE A 117 8.42 -4.32 8.01
N THR A 118 7.30 -4.56 8.68
CA THR A 118 6.49 -3.51 9.29
C THR A 118 6.64 -3.60 10.80
N ARG A 119 7.56 -2.79 11.35
CA ARG A 119 7.75 -2.69 12.80
C ARG A 119 6.42 -2.27 13.44
N PRO A 120 5.95 -2.93 14.51
CA PRO A 120 4.85 -2.37 15.28
C PRO A 120 5.30 -1.03 15.89
N PRO A 121 4.41 -0.02 15.99
CA PRO A 121 4.72 1.24 16.66
C PRO A 121 5.17 1.04 18.11
#